data_AF-I0Z897-F1
#
_entry.id   AF-I0Z897-F1
#
_cell.length_a   1.000
_cell.length_b   1.000
_cell.length_c   1.000
_cell.angle_alpha   90.00
_cell.angle_beta   90.00
_cell.angle_gamma   90.00
#
_symmetry.space_group_name_H-M   'P 1'
#
loop_
_entity.id
_entity.type
_entity.pdbx_description
1 polymer ?
#
loop_
_entity_poly.entity_id
_entity_poly.type
_entity_poly.pdbx_seq_one_letter_code
_entity_poly.pdbx_strand_id
1 'polypeptide(L)'
;MLAEDLQGRLGVVLMAGGQGTRLGSDAPKGCYDIGLPSRKSLFQLYAERLNRLQHLAAQAVFGPGSDVRHPVRWYIMTSAATDAATREFFQQHAHFGLEASQIVFFQQGTLPCLTKDGSFILASPCSIARAPDGNGGLYTAMQREGVLEDMAQNGVECVDCLSVDNALVRLGDPLFAGYCHELEAECGARVVAKAYPEERVGVFARRDGGIEVVEYSELDPQEAAATHSGQGQLKYNWSNVCMHYFTREFLEAAARRLQADGQYHIARKKIPSVDGPVQGIKLELFIFDTFSWAQRVALLEVKRQEEFAPVKNGPGSDNDSPDTARKAILGLHTRWVAKSGGRLRLPKECEGVEVSPTVSYSGEGLRSVCRGRTFRQQHDVFLQGLVPERVAGKRLVEARRNDLRTPGATPLPTPGATPMGSPRSQAPLSPFTR
;
A
#
# COMPACT_ATOMS: atom_id res chain seq x y z
N MET A 1 -8.66 8.21 -12.87
CA MET A 1 -7.43 8.99 -12.59
C MET A 1 -6.31 8.62 -13.52
N LEU A 2 -6.00 9.55 -14.42
CA LEU A 2 -4.83 9.53 -15.30
C LEU A 2 -3.62 10.02 -14.49
N ALA A 3 -2.40 9.88 -15.00
CA ALA A 3 -1.17 10.33 -14.33
C ALA A 3 -1.17 11.80 -13.84
N GLU A 4 -2.16 12.59 -14.24
CA GLU A 4 -2.45 13.94 -13.74
C GLU A 4 -2.85 13.98 -12.26
N ASP A 5 -3.49 12.94 -11.70
CA ASP A 5 -3.85 12.94 -10.28
C ASP A 5 -2.69 12.54 -9.35
N LEU A 6 -1.61 12.02 -9.94
CA LEU A 6 -0.32 11.86 -9.26
C LEU A 6 0.47 13.19 -9.20
N GLN A 7 -0.10 14.32 -9.66
CA GLN A 7 0.50 15.67 -9.54
C GLN A 7 0.45 16.19 -8.09
N GLY A 8 0.90 15.40 -7.12
CA GLY A 8 0.97 15.76 -5.70
C GLY A 8 -0.31 15.50 -4.90
N ARG A 9 -1.43 15.12 -5.54
CA ARG A 9 -2.72 14.88 -4.85
C ARG A 9 -2.79 13.53 -4.14
N LEU A 10 -2.06 12.53 -4.61
CA LEU A 10 -1.93 11.22 -3.94
C LEU A 10 -0.69 11.19 -3.06
N GLY A 11 -0.87 10.82 -1.79
CA GLY A 11 0.19 10.40 -0.88
C GLY A 11 0.16 8.91 -0.59
N VAL A 12 1.18 8.42 0.10
CA VAL A 12 1.23 7.03 0.60
C VAL A 12 1.49 7.05 2.10
N VAL A 13 0.70 6.31 2.85
CA VAL A 13 0.89 6.08 4.28
C VAL A 13 1.37 4.64 4.49
N LEU A 14 2.51 4.46 5.15
CA LEU A 14 3.04 3.16 5.52
C LEU A 14 2.98 2.97 7.03
N MET A 15 2.22 1.98 7.48
CA MET A 15 2.15 1.57 8.87
C MET A 15 3.33 0.66 9.22
N ALA A 16 4.37 1.24 9.81
CA ALA A 16 5.64 0.59 10.15
C ALA A 16 5.95 0.60 11.67
N GLY A 17 4.91 0.68 12.51
CA GLY A 17 5.06 0.65 13.98
C GLY A 17 5.48 -0.71 14.56
N GLY A 18 5.31 -1.79 13.80
CA GLY A 18 5.61 -3.16 14.25
C GLY A 18 7.09 -3.53 14.17
N GLN A 19 7.60 -4.16 15.23
CA GLN A 19 8.93 -4.78 15.24
C GLN A 19 8.94 -6.14 14.50
N GLY A 20 10.12 -6.53 14.01
CA GLY A 20 10.37 -7.81 13.33
C GLY A 20 10.52 -9.03 14.27
N THR A 21 10.11 -8.95 15.54
CA THR A 21 10.45 -9.95 16.57
C THR A 21 9.98 -11.36 16.25
N ARG A 22 8.80 -11.53 15.64
CA ARG A 22 8.32 -12.84 15.16
C ARG A 22 9.16 -13.44 14.03
N LEU A 23 9.97 -12.61 13.37
CA LEU A 23 10.90 -13.00 12.31
C LEU A 23 12.31 -13.30 12.84
N GLY A 24 12.50 -13.23 14.16
CA GLY A 24 13.81 -13.37 14.81
C GLY A 24 14.71 -12.16 14.65
N SER A 25 14.15 -10.95 14.46
CA SER A 25 14.89 -9.70 14.29
C SER A 25 14.43 -8.63 15.28
N ASP A 26 15.39 -7.92 15.88
CA ASP A 26 15.13 -6.78 16.75
C ASP A 26 14.93 -5.47 15.97
N ALA A 27 15.23 -5.48 14.67
CA ALA A 27 15.05 -4.32 13.79
C ALA A 27 13.57 -4.09 13.45
N PRO A 28 13.19 -2.85 13.05
CA PRO A 28 11.89 -2.59 12.44
C PRO A 28 11.63 -3.53 11.26
N LYS A 29 10.39 -4.00 11.11
CA LYS A 29 10.06 -5.01 10.08
C LYS A 29 10.41 -4.55 8.66
N GLY A 30 10.29 -3.26 8.35
CA GLY A 30 10.64 -2.73 7.03
C GLY A 30 12.12 -2.88 6.66
N CYS A 31 13.02 -3.01 7.65
CA CYS A 31 14.44 -3.26 7.43
C CYS A 31 14.74 -4.73 7.07
N TYR A 32 13.75 -5.62 7.18
CA TYR A 32 13.94 -7.06 7.01
C TYR A 32 14.23 -7.42 5.55
N ASP A 33 15.21 -8.30 5.36
CA ASP A 33 15.59 -8.90 4.09
C ASP A 33 14.96 -10.30 4.00
N ILE A 34 14.03 -10.47 3.05
CA ILE A 34 13.30 -11.72 2.86
C ILE A 34 14.08 -12.78 2.06
N GLY A 35 15.35 -12.49 1.73
CA GLY A 35 16.25 -13.37 1.01
C GLY A 35 16.07 -13.35 -0.51
N LEU A 36 15.54 -12.26 -1.07
CA LEU A 36 15.56 -12.06 -2.53
C LEU A 36 17.00 -12.09 -3.06
N PRO A 37 17.23 -12.46 -4.33
CA PRO A 37 18.58 -12.47 -4.91
C PRO A 37 19.33 -11.12 -4.76
N SER A 38 18.62 -10.00 -4.80
CA SER A 38 19.15 -8.65 -4.57
C SER A 38 19.46 -8.30 -3.11
N ARG A 39 18.96 -9.08 -2.14
CA ARG A 39 19.06 -8.82 -0.68
C ARG A 39 18.42 -7.50 -0.23
N LYS A 40 17.52 -6.93 -1.04
CA LYS A 40 16.81 -5.69 -0.72
C LYS A 40 15.90 -5.87 0.49
N SER A 41 15.89 -4.86 1.36
CA SER A 41 14.91 -4.77 2.45
C SER A 41 13.52 -4.44 1.91
N LEU A 42 12.47 -4.68 2.72
CA LEU A 42 11.11 -4.26 2.38
C LEU A 42 11.03 -2.75 2.11
N PHE A 43 11.68 -1.91 2.93
CA PHE A 43 11.73 -0.47 2.72
C PHE A 43 12.36 -0.09 1.37
N GLN A 44 13.44 -0.77 0.96
CA GLN A 44 14.05 -0.51 -0.33
C GLN A 44 13.13 -0.91 -1.49
N LEU A 45 12.45 -2.05 -1.41
CA LEU A 45 11.48 -2.46 -2.42
C LEU A 45 10.35 -1.42 -2.57
N TYR A 46 9.86 -0.89 -1.44
CA TYR A 46 8.81 0.11 -1.41
C TYR A 46 9.27 1.45 -1.99
N ALA A 47 10.44 1.93 -1.59
CA ALA A 47 11.02 3.17 -2.10
C ALA A 47 11.26 3.10 -3.61
N GLU A 48 11.80 1.99 -4.12
CA GLU A 48 12.04 1.83 -5.55
C GLU A 48 10.74 1.68 -6.36
N ARG A 49 9.68 1.08 -5.79
CA ARG A 49 8.33 1.06 -6.40
C ARG A 49 7.77 2.47 -6.51
N LEU A 50 7.85 3.25 -5.44
CA LEU A 50 7.38 4.63 -5.41
C LEU A 50 8.15 5.49 -6.41
N ASN A 51 9.47 5.35 -6.43
CA ASN A 51 10.34 6.03 -7.38
C ASN A 51 9.97 5.67 -8.83
N ARG A 52 9.72 4.39 -9.12
CA ARG A 52 9.28 3.98 -10.46
C ARG A 52 7.92 4.57 -10.81
N LEU A 53 6.98 4.59 -9.87
CA LEU A 53 5.64 5.14 -10.06
C LEU A 53 5.69 6.62 -10.43
N GLN A 54 6.40 7.46 -9.66
CA GLN A 54 6.50 8.90 -9.95
C GLN A 54 7.15 9.18 -11.31
N HIS A 55 8.12 8.35 -11.73
CA HIS A 55 8.71 8.45 -13.07
C HIS A 55 7.73 8.03 -14.18
N LEU A 56 6.97 6.96 -13.98
CA LEU A 56 5.92 6.55 -14.91
C LEU A 56 4.85 7.65 -15.06
N ALA A 57 4.47 8.29 -13.95
CA ALA A 57 3.53 9.39 -13.93
C ALA A 57 4.07 10.60 -14.71
N ALA A 58 5.30 11.03 -14.41
CA ALA A 58 5.95 12.13 -15.12
C ALA A 58 6.05 11.85 -16.63
N GLN A 59 6.37 10.61 -17.01
CA GLN A 59 6.44 10.22 -18.42
C GLN A 59 5.10 10.24 -19.13
N ALA A 60 4.04 9.83 -18.44
CA ALA A 60 2.70 9.82 -19.00
C ALA A 60 2.13 11.24 -19.22
N VAL A 61 2.45 12.19 -18.32
CA VAL A 61 1.96 13.58 -18.40
C VAL A 61 2.85 14.46 -19.28
N PHE A 62 4.17 14.41 -19.06
CA PHE A 62 5.11 15.35 -19.66
C PHE A 62 5.94 14.74 -20.80
N GLY A 63 5.81 13.43 -21.03
CA GLY A 63 6.49 12.71 -22.11
C GLY A 63 7.77 11.98 -21.66
N PRO A 64 8.34 11.13 -22.54
CA PRO A 64 9.48 10.27 -22.19
C PRO A 64 10.72 11.04 -21.73
N GLY A 65 11.32 10.62 -20.61
CA GLY A 65 12.51 11.25 -20.05
C GLY A 65 12.26 12.52 -19.23
N SER A 66 11.00 12.84 -18.94
CA SER A 66 10.65 13.96 -18.08
C SER A 66 11.01 13.71 -16.62
N ASP A 67 11.49 14.76 -15.96
CA ASP A 67 11.76 14.76 -14.53
C ASP A 67 10.47 14.75 -13.72
N VAL A 68 10.57 14.22 -12.50
CA VAL A 68 9.47 14.22 -11.54
C VAL A 68 9.30 15.64 -10.99
N ARG A 69 8.15 16.27 -11.25
CA ARG A 69 7.83 17.62 -10.76
C ARG A 69 7.08 17.63 -9.43
N HIS A 70 6.29 16.58 -9.19
CA HIS A 70 5.46 16.42 -8.01
C HIS A 70 5.73 15.04 -7.41
N PRO A 71 6.74 14.91 -6.53
CA PRO A 71 7.03 13.65 -5.86
C PRO A 71 5.85 13.21 -4.98
N VAL A 72 5.64 11.90 -4.87
CA VAL A 72 4.58 11.35 -4.03
C VAL A 72 5.00 11.47 -2.56
N ARG A 73 4.20 12.17 -1.74
CA ARG A 73 4.47 12.29 -0.30
C ARG A 73 4.38 10.90 0.34
N TRP A 74 5.44 10.49 1.04
CA TRP A 74 5.50 9.21 1.73
C TRP A 74 5.53 9.41 3.25
N TYR A 75 4.40 9.15 3.88
CA TYR A 75 4.21 9.23 5.32
C TYR A 75 4.50 7.87 5.95
N ILE A 76 5.49 7.77 6.83
CA ILE A 76 5.89 6.52 7.47
C ILE A 76 5.55 6.60 8.95
N MET A 77 4.52 5.86 9.35
CA MET A 77 4.10 5.76 10.75
C MET A 77 4.99 4.76 11.49
N THR A 78 5.73 5.23 12.49
CA THR A 78 6.59 4.41 13.34
C THR A 78 5.98 4.28 14.74
N SER A 79 6.56 3.42 15.58
CA SER A 79 6.30 3.43 17.02
C SER A 79 7.52 3.99 17.75
N ALA A 80 7.39 4.31 19.03
CA ALA A 80 8.52 4.71 19.86
C ALA A 80 9.69 3.69 19.81
N ALA A 81 9.39 2.41 19.60
CA ALA A 81 10.38 1.34 19.53
C ALA A 81 11.03 1.19 18.15
N THR A 82 10.43 1.72 17.07
CA THR A 82 10.95 1.57 15.69
C THR A 82 11.48 2.86 15.08
N ASP A 83 11.06 4.03 15.57
CA ASP A 83 11.31 5.32 14.91
C ASP A 83 12.78 5.65 14.68
N ALA A 84 13.60 5.63 15.74
CA ALA A 84 15.02 5.99 15.65
C ALA A 84 15.77 5.09 14.66
N ALA A 85 15.59 3.76 14.80
CA ALA A 85 16.21 2.78 13.91
C ALA A 85 15.70 2.90 12.47
N THR A 86 14.42 3.22 12.25
CA THR A 86 13.87 3.44 10.91
C THR A 86 14.48 4.70 10.27
N ARG A 87 14.54 5.83 10.98
CA ARG A 87 15.14 7.07 10.46
C ARG A 87 16.62 6.87 10.12
N GLU A 88 17.37 6.24 11.02
CA GLU A 88 18.78 5.92 10.79
C GLU A 88 18.97 5.03 9.57
N PHE A 89 18.15 3.98 9.42
CA PHE A 89 18.22 3.08 8.27
C PHE A 89 17.99 3.81 6.94
N PHE A 90 17.02 4.73 6.88
CA PHE A 90 16.79 5.56 5.68
C PHE A 90 17.96 6.49 5.39
N GLN A 91 18.52 7.14 6.42
CA GLN A 91 19.69 8.03 6.26
C GLN A 91 20.92 7.27 5.74
N GLN A 92 21.22 6.10 6.32
CA GLN A 92 22.34 5.25 5.91
C GLN A 92 22.24 4.80 4.44
N HIS A 93 21.01 4.67 3.91
CA HIS A 93 20.75 4.26 2.54
C HIS A 93 20.41 5.44 1.61
N ALA A 94 20.72 6.68 2.01
CA ALA A 94 20.44 7.89 1.24
C ALA A 94 18.99 7.94 0.74
N HIS A 95 18.04 7.57 1.61
CA HIS A 95 16.60 7.51 1.35
C HIS A 95 16.24 6.66 0.11
N PHE A 96 17.08 5.68 -0.22
CA PHE A 96 16.91 4.78 -1.37
C PHE A 96 16.74 5.51 -2.71
N GLY A 97 17.30 6.72 -2.83
CA GLY A 97 17.23 7.56 -4.03
C GLY A 97 15.98 8.44 -4.12
N LEU A 98 15.10 8.43 -3.12
CA LEU A 98 14.01 9.39 -3.00
C LEU A 98 14.53 10.72 -2.42
N GLU A 99 13.87 11.82 -2.77
CA GLU A 99 14.09 13.12 -2.12
C GLU A 99 13.72 13.04 -0.63
N ALA A 100 14.65 13.42 0.25
CA ALA A 100 14.43 13.38 1.70
C ALA A 100 13.23 14.23 2.14
N SER A 101 12.99 15.35 1.47
CA SER A 101 11.85 16.24 1.70
C SER A 101 10.51 15.57 1.45
N GLN A 102 10.43 14.54 0.59
CA GLN A 102 9.18 13.86 0.26
C GLN A 102 8.76 12.82 1.32
N ILE A 103 9.65 12.45 2.24
CA ILE A 103 9.44 11.43 3.27
C ILE A 103 9.17 12.09 4.62
N VAL A 104 8.04 11.76 5.24
CA VAL A 104 7.62 12.28 6.54
C VAL A 104 7.46 11.13 7.53
N PHE A 105 8.33 11.09 8.53
CA PHE A 105 8.22 10.12 9.62
C PHE A 105 7.43 10.72 10.77
N PHE A 106 6.45 9.98 11.26
CA PHE A 106 5.62 10.39 12.39
C PHE A 106 5.36 9.20 13.32
N GLN A 107 5.25 9.46 14.63
CA GLN A 107 5.10 8.41 15.61
C GLN A 107 3.64 8.19 15.99
N GLN A 108 3.21 6.92 16.01
CA GLN A 108 1.93 6.58 16.63
C GLN A 108 1.94 6.78 18.15
N GLY A 109 0.77 6.86 18.76
CA GLY A 109 0.64 6.99 20.21
C GLY A 109 0.88 5.69 20.97
N THR A 110 0.71 5.80 22.28
CA THR A 110 0.69 4.64 23.18
C THR A 110 -0.42 4.83 24.20
N LEU A 111 -1.01 3.71 24.62
CA LEU A 111 -2.00 3.66 25.68
C LEU A 111 -1.43 2.95 26.92
N PRO A 112 -1.86 3.37 28.12
CA PRO A 112 -1.48 2.67 29.35
C PRO A 112 -2.08 1.26 29.38
N CYS A 113 -1.29 0.32 29.87
CA CYS A 113 -1.74 -1.04 30.16
C CYS A 113 -2.55 -1.04 31.45
N LEU A 114 -3.66 -1.78 31.45
CA LEU A 114 -4.60 -1.83 32.57
C LEU A 114 -4.61 -3.21 33.22
N THR A 115 -4.84 -3.28 34.52
CA THR A 115 -5.26 -4.51 35.19
C THR A 115 -6.73 -4.82 34.85
N LYS A 116 -7.23 -6.00 35.25
CA LYS A 116 -8.63 -6.38 34.99
C LYS A 116 -9.65 -5.48 35.68
N ASP A 117 -9.27 -4.88 36.82
CA ASP A 117 -10.05 -3.92 37.60
C ASP A 117 -9.93 -2.47 37.08
N GLY A 118 -9.13 -2.24 36.03
CA GLY A 118 -8.98 -0.92 35.39
C GLY A 118 -7.87 -0.03 35.97
N SER A 119 -7.06 -0.54 36.90
CA SER A 119 -5.90 0.17 37.45
C SER A 119 -4.73 0.18 36.46
N PHE A 120 -3.89 1.22 36.49
CA PHE A 120 -2.68 1.27 35.67
C PHE A 120 -1.65 0.25 36.13
N ILE A 121 -1.02 -0.44 35.19
CA ILE A 121 0.13 -1.33 35.45
C ILE A 121 1.41 -0.49 35.42
N LEU A 122 2.25 -0.63 36.44
CA LEU A 122 3.56 0.03 36.49
C LEU A 122 4.63 -0.80 35.79
N ALA A 123 5.37 -0.21 34.86
CA ALA A 123 6.56 -0.82 34.26
C ALA A 123 7.78 -0.70 35.19
N SER A 124 7.83 0.36 35.99
CA SER A 124 8.85 0.61 37.03
C SER A 124 8.22 1.41 38.18
N PRO A 125 8.92 1.63 39.31
CA PRO A 125 8.39 2.43 40.42
C PRO A 125 7.95 3.85 40.03
N CYS A 126 8.45 4.38 38.91
CA CYS A 126 8.17 5.74 38.44
C CYS A 126 7.59 5.80 37.03
N SER A 127 7.16 4.69 36.43
CA SER A 127 6.63 4.69 35.06
C SER A 127 5.49 3.70 34.83
N ILE A 128 4.51 4.12 34.03
CA ILE A 128 3.37 3.29 33.62
C ILE A 128 3.77 2.41 32.43
N ALA A 129 3.39 1.14 32.48
CA ALA A 129 3.53 0.22 31.35
C ALA A 129 2.62 0.68 30.21
N ARG A 130 3.18 0.82 29.02
CA ARG A 130 2.49 1.32 27.83
C ARG A 130 2.61 0.34 26.68
N ALA A 131 1.62 0.35 25.80
CA ALA A 131 1.61 -0.39 24.54
C ALA A 131 1.21 0.54 23.39
N PRO A 132 1.61 0.23 22.13
CA PRO A 132 1.07 0.93 20.97
C PRO A 132 -0.46 0.90 20.97
N ASP A 133 -1.07 1.99 20.50
CA ASP A 133 -2.51 2.22 20.48
C ASP A 133 -3.24 1.52 19.32
N GLY A 134 -2.64 0.49 18.74
CA GLY A 134 -3.15 -0.23 17.56
C GLY A 134 -2.87 0.52 16.24
N ASN A 135 -3.20 -0.09 15.10
CA ASN A 135 -2.99 0.56 13.80
C ASN A 135 -3.99 1.69 13.53
N GLY A 136 -5.15 1.70 14.22
CA GLY A 136 -6.10 2.82 14.22
C GLY A 136 -5.62 4.04 15.00
N GLY A 137 -4.53 3.93 15.77
CA GLY A 137 -3.81 5.10 16.30
C GLY A 137 -3.30 6.04 15.20
N LEU A 138 -3.29 5.58 13.95
CA LEU A 138 -2.97 6.36 12.75
C LEU A 138 -3.69 7.72 12.72
N TYR A 139 -5.02 7.74 12.86
CA TYR A 139 -5.80 8.97 12.69
C TYR A 139 -5.38 10.06 13.70
N THR A 140 -5.29 9.68 14.98
CA THR A 140 -4.87 10.57 16.06
C THR A 140 -3.41 10.99 15.89
N ALA A 141 -2.54 10.08 15.47
CA ALA A 141 -1.13 10.37 15.22
C ALA A 141 -0.95 11.35 14.06
N MET A 142 -1.68 11.19 12.96
CA MET A 142 -1.62 12.10 11.82
C MET A 142 -2.02 13.53 12.21
N GLN A 143 -3.05 13.68 13.05
CA GLN A 143 -3.45 14.99 13.57
C GLN A 143 -2.42 15.56 14.56
N ARG A 144 -1.96 14.75 15.52
CA ARG A 144 -1.04 15.20 16.58
C ARG A 144 0.33 15.61 16.03
N GLU A 145 0.83 14.87 15.06
CA GLU A 145 2.19 15.02 14.51
C GLU A 145 2.25 15.97 13.31
N GLY A 146 1.17 16.70 12.99
CA GLY A 146 1.15 17.69 11.91
C GLY A 146 1.06 17.10 10.49
N VAL A 147 0.70 15.82 10.35
CA VAL A 147 0.68 15.13 9.04
C VAL A 147 -0.49 15.61 8.19
N LEU A 148 -1.66 15.85 8.79
CA LEU A 148 -2.82 16.34 8.05
C LEU A 148 -2.59 17.78 7.56
N GLU A 149 -1.87 18.59 8.35
CA GLU A 149 -1.43 19.92 7.99
C GLU A 149 -0.40 19.88 6.85
N ASP A 150 0.58 18.96 6.91
CA ASP A 150 1.54 18.75 5.82
C ASP A 150 0.85 18.32 4.52
N MET A 151 -0.13 17.41 4.61
CA MET A 151 -0.95 17.00 3.48
C MET A 151 -1.64 18.21 2.84
N ALA A 152 -2.30 19.05 3.65
CA ALA A 152 -2.97 20.24 3.16
C ALA A 152 -2.00 21.25 2.51
N GLN A 153 -0.82 21.46 3.10
CA GLN A 153 0.20 22.38 2.57
C GLN A 153 0.80 21.91 1.25
N ASN A 154 0.91 20.60 1.05
CA ASN A 154 1.50 19.99 -0.15
C ASN A 154 0.45 19.55 -1.19
N GLY A 155 -0.83 19.86 -0.98
CA GLY A 155 -1.91 19.54 -1.90
C GLY A 155 -2.29 18.05 -1.96
N VAL A 156 -1.93 17.27 -0.94
CA VAL A 156 -2.34 15.86 -0.82
C VAL A 156 -3.80 15.79 -0.40
N GLU A 157 -4.64 15.26 -1.29
CA GLU A 157 -6.08 15.11 -1.09
C GLU A 157 -6.45 13.70 -0.64
N CYS A 158 -5.64 12.70 -0.96
CA CYS A 158 -5.90 11.32 -0.59
C CYS A 158 -4.63 10.51 -0.38
N VAL A 159 -4.75 9.38 0.33
CA VAL A 159 -3.63 8.50 0.63
C VAL A 159 -3.96 7.03 0.37
N ASP A 160 -2.98 6.31 -0.19
CA ASP A 160 -2.94 4.85 -0.18
C ASP A 160 -2.22 4.40 1.11
N CYS A 161 -2.96 3.76 2.01
CA CYS A 161 -2.52 3.37 3.34
C CYS A 161 -2.27 1.86 3.43
N LEU A 162 -1.06 1.48 3.82
CA LEU A 162 -0.56 0.12 3.66
C LEU A 162 0.17 -0.40 4.91
N SER A 163 0.08 -1.70 5.16
CA SER A 163 0.92 -2.38 6.16
C SER A 163 2.32 -2.66 5.62
N VAL A 164 3.35 -2.46 6.45
CA VAL A 164 4.75 -2.72 6.10
C VAL A 164 5.07 -4.19 5.78
N ASP A 165 4.23 -5.12 6.20
CA ASP A 165 4.51 -6.56 6.08
C ASP A 165 4.20 -7.18 4.71
N ASN A 166 3.55 -6.47 3.78
CA ASN A 166 3.15 -7.02 2.49
C ASN A 166 4.22 -6.83 1.41
N ALA A 167 5.01 -7.87 1.15
CA ALA A 167 6.11 -7.81 0.21
C ALA A 167 5.68 -7.57 -1.25
N LEU A 168 4.45 -7.93 -1.64
CA LEU A 168 3.91 -7.75 -3.00
C LEU A 168 3.17 -6.42 -3.21
N VAL A 169 3.02 -5.59 -2.18
CA VAL A 169 2.15 -4.41 -2.25
C VAL A 169 2.56 -3.44 -3.37
N ARG A 170 1.57 -2.93 -4.10
CA ARG A 170 1.71 -1.86 -5.08
C ARG A 170 1.43 -0.52 -4.39
N LEU A 171 2.50 0.21 -4.07
CA LEU A 171 2.43 1.50 -3.37
C LEU A 171 1.95 2.60 -4.29
N GLY A 172 0.89 3.31 -3.89
CA GLY A 172 0.32 4.42 -4.65
C GLY A 172 -0.35 3.94 -5.94
N ASP A 173 -0.95 2.75 -5.93
CA ASP A 173 -1.52 2.12 -7.13
C ASP A 173 -2.52 3.05 -7.86
N PRO A 174 -2.19 3.56 -9.06
CA PRO A 174 -3.05 4.51 -9.76
C PRO A 174 -4.38 3.91 -10.18
N LEU A 175 -4.44 2.59 -10.39
CA LEU A 175 -5.70 1.92 -10.72
C LEU A 175 -6.67 1.98 -9.53
N PHE A 176 -6.17 1.68 -8.33
CA PHE A 176 -6.98 1.69 -7.12
C PHE A 176 -7.38 3.10 -6.70
N ALA A 177 -6.42 4.02 -6.65
CA ALA A 177 -6.72 5.43 -6.39
C ALA A 177 -7.74 5.92 -7.43
N GLY A 178 -7.49 5.64 -8.72
CA GLY A 178 -8.40 5.89 -9.83
C GLY A 178 -9.83 5.43 -9.57
N TYR A 179 -9.98 4.16 -9.21
CA TYR A 179 -11.27 3.57 -8.88
C TYR A 179 -11.97 4.27 -7.72
N CYS A 180 -11.26 4.59 -6.64
CA CYS A 180 -11.83 5.30 -5.49
C CYS A 180 -12.30 6.72 -5.85
N HIS A 181 -11.52 7.45 -6.66
CA HIS A 181 -11.87 8.79 -7.11
C HIS A 181 -13.12 8.81 -7.98
N GLU A 182 -13.22 7.92 -8.97
CA GLU A 182 -14.39 7.82 -9.86
C GLU A 182 -15.69 7.47 -9.10
N LEU A 183 -15.57 6.79 -7.96
CA LEU A 183 -16.69 6.47 -7.08
C LEU A 183 -16.92 7.52 -5.98
N GLU A 184 -16.19 8.63 -6.00
CA GLU A 184 -16.21 9.68 -4.99
C GLU A 184 -16.06 9.12 -3.55
N ALA A 185 -15.26 8.06 -3.41
CA ALA A 185 -15.14 7.33 -2.15
C ALA A 185 -14.43 8.16 -1.09
N GLU A 186 -14.95 8.15 0.14
CA GLU A 186 -14.32 8.80 1.29
C GLU A 186 -13.22 7.92 1.87
N CYS A 187 -13.49 6.61 1.87
CA CYS A 187 -12.53 5.56 2.14
C CYS A 187 -12.74 4.36 1.19
N GLY A 188 -11.74 3.50 1.08
CA GLY A 188 -11.83 2.29 0.30
C GLY A 188 -10.82 1.24 0.70
N ALA A 189 -10.94 0.03 0.14
CA ALA A 189 -9.99 -1.04 0.39
C ALA A 189 -9.74 -1.88 -0.87
N ARG A 190 -8.47 -2.25 -1.06
CA ARG A 190 -8.14 -3.42 -1.88
C ARG A 190 -8.36 -4.66 -1.04
N VAL A 191 -9.18 -5.56 -1.57
CA VAL A 191 -9.53 -6.83 -0.93
C VAL A 191 -8.99 -7.98 -1.74
N VAL A 192 -8.75 -9.12 -1.10
CA VAL A 192 -8.42 -10.36 -1.82
C VAL A 192 -9.48 -11.40 -1.52
N ALA A 193 -9.77 -12.27 -2.48
CA ALA A 193 -10.56 -13.46 -2.24
C ALA A 193 -9.94 -14.28 -1.08
N LYS A 194 -10.80 -14.69 -0.15
CA LYS A 194 -10.41 -15.53 0.98
C LYS A 194 -9.95 -16.88 0.44
N ALA A 195 -8.79 -17.35 0.90
CA ALA A 195 -8.16 -18.55 0.34
C ALA A 195 -8.92 -19.84 0.71
N TYR A 196 -9.50 -19.86 1.92
CA TYR A 196 -10.29 -20.94 2.48
C TYR A 196 -11.10 -20.41 3.68
N PRO A 197 -12.21 -21.07 4.08
CA PRO A 197 -13.10 -20.61 5.15
C PRO A 197 -12.39 -20.26 6.47
N GLU A 198 -11.36 -21.03 6.83
CA GLU A 198 -10.65 -20.92 8.11
C GLU A 198 -9.49 -19.91 8.08
N GLU A 199 -9.27 -19.21 6.97
CA GLU A 199 -8.23 -18.17 6.87
C GLU A 199 -8.47 -17.10 7.96
N ARG A 200 -7.45 -16.87 8.81
CA ARG A 200 -7.50 -15.93 9.94
C ARG A 200 -7.32 -14.50 9.47
N VAL A 201 -8.34 -13.99 8.80
CA VAL A 201 -8.39 -12.63 8.25
C VAL A 201 -9.77 -12.05 8.45
N GLY A 202 -9.84 -10.78 8.83
CA GLY A 202 -11.10 -10.04 8.86
C GLY A 202 -11.71 -9.94 7.46
N VAL A 203 -13.03 -9.88 7.38
CA VAL A 203 -13.78 -9.83 6.11
C VAL A 203 -14.65 -8.59 6.07
N PHE A 204 -14.73 -7.95 4.91
CA PHE A 204 -15.67 -6.86 4.71
C PHE A 204 -17.10 -7.39 4.64
N ALA A 205 -17.98 -6.78 5.42
CA ALA A 205 -19.41 -7.08 5.45
C ALA A 205 -20.23 -5.79 5.51
N ARG A 206 -21.52 -5.91 5.22
CA ARG A 206 -22.48 -4.82 5.41
C ARG A 206 -23.32 -5.08 6.66
N ARG A 207 -23.31 -4.14 7.60
CA ARG A 207 -24.14 -4.15 8.82
C ARG A 207 -24.78 -2.79 9.02
N ASP A 208 -26.08 -2.77 9.31
CA ASP A 208 -26.87 -1.55 9.57
C ASP A 208 -26.71 -0.44 8.52
N GLY A 209 -26.53 -0.83 7.26
CA GLY A 209 -26.36 0.08 6.12
C GLY A 209 -24.92 0.55 5.86
N GLY A 210 -24.00 0.34 6.80
CA GLY A 210 -22.57 0.66 6.67
C GLY A 210 -21.72 -0.53 6.23
N ILE A 211 -20.51 -0.24 5.74
CA ILE A 211 -19.47 -1.26 5.49
C ILE A 211 -18.54 -1.32 6.70
N GLU A 212 -18.22 -2.53 7.14
CA GLU A 212 -17.33 -2.77 8.26
C GLU A 212 -16.47 -4.00 8.00
N VAL A 213 -15.46 -4.20 8.86
CA VAL A 213 -14.68 -5.43 8.89
C VAL A 213 -15.11 -6.24 10.10
N VAL A 214 -15.54 -7.47 9.84
CA VAL A 214 -15.82 -8.46 10.89
C VAL A 214 -14.56 -9.29 11.07
N GLU A 215 -13.96 -9.24 12.24
CA GLU A 215 -12.75 -10.02 12.54
C GLU A 215 -13.04 -11.52 12.56
N TYR A 216 -12.04 -12.33 12.20
CA TYR A 216 -12.21 -13.79 12.09
C TYR A 216 -12.63 -14.44 13.41
N SER A 217 -12.32 -13.81 14.55
CA SER A 217 -12.72 -14.28 15.88
C SER A 217 -14.17 -13.97 16.24
N GLU A 218 -14.83 -13.12 15.47
CA GLU A 218 -16.21 -12.67 15.68
C GLU A 218 -17.20 -13.33 14.72
N LEU A 219 -16.69 -13.94 13.64
CA LEU A 219 -17.51 -14.62 12.65
C LEU A 219 -17.79 -16.07 13.08
N ASP A 220 -19.07 -16.45 13.08
CA ASP A 220 -19.47 -17.84 13.34
C ASP A 220 -18.85 -18.78 12.29
N PRO A 221 -18.29 -19.95 12.68
CA PRO A 221 -17.65 -20.86 11.73
C PRO A 221 -18.55 -21.35 10.59
N GLN A 222 -19.87 -21.51 10.82
CA GLN A 222 -20.80 -21.92 9.77
C GLN A 222 -21.02 -20.78 8.77
N GLU A 223 -21.14 -19.54 9.25
CA GLU A 223 -21.22 -18.37 8.39
C GLU A 223 -19.91 -18.13 7.62
N ALA A 224 -18.77 -18.37 8.24
CA ALA A 224 -17.45 -18.26 7.60
C ALA A 224 -17.28 -19.26 6.45
N ALA A 225 -17.90 -20.43 6.55
CA ALA A 225 -17.91 -21.48 5.54
C ALA A 225 -19.10 -21.40 4.55
N ALA A 226 -20.04 -20.48 4.77
CA ALA A 226 -21.18 -20.31 3.90
C ALA A 226 -20.75 -19.88 2.50
N THR A 227 -21.44 -20.38 1.47
CA THR A 227 -21.18 -20.04 0.06
C THR A 227 -22.39 -19.38 -0.58
N HIS A 228 -22.15 -18.56 -1.60
CA HIS A 228 -23.22 -18.06 -2.45
C HIS A 228 -23.87 -19.22 -3.22
N SER A 229 -25.19 -19.31 -3.14
CA SER A 229 -25.98 -20.33 -3.85
C SER A 229 -25.67 -20.29 -5.35
N GLY A 230 -25.08 -21.38 -5.85
CA GLY A 230 -24.78 -21.57 -7.28
C GLY A 230 -23.42 -21.08 -7.77
N GLN A 231 -22.57 -20.47 -6.93
CA GLN A 231 -21.27 -19.94 -7.37
C GLN A 231 -20.05 -20.60 -6.71
N GLY A 232 -20.24 -21.36 -5.63
CA GLY A 232 -19.15 -22.02 -4.90
C GLY A 232 -18.15 -21.07 -4.21
N GLN A 233 -18.30 -19.75 -4.39
CA GLN A 233 -17.54 -18.71 -3.70
C GLN A 233 -18.10 -18.50 -2.29
N LEU A 234 -17.22 -18.18 -1.35
CA LEU A 234 -17.61 -17.88 0.03
C LEU A 234 -18.52 -16.65 0.06
N LYS A 235 -19.50 -16.66 0.96
CA LYS A 235 -20.41 -15.54 1.21
C LYS A 235 -19.62 -14.32 1.72
N TYR A 236 -18.66 -14.57 2.60
CA TYR A 236 -17.72 -13.56 3.11
C TYR A 236 -16.33 -13.79 2.49
N ASN A 237 -16.18 -13.36 1.24
CA ASN A 237 -14.98 -13.63 0.44
C ASN A 237 -13.98 -12.47 0.41
N TRP A 238 -14.35 -11.27 0.84
CA TRP A 238 -13.50 -10.09 0.71
C TRP A 238 -12.67 -9.84 1.96
N SER A 239 -11.48 -10.41 1.96
CA SER A 239 -10.53 -10.31 3.07
C SER A 239 -9.92 -8.92 3.18
N ASN A 240 -9.91 -8.37 4.39
CA ASN A 240 -9.19 -7.16 4.74
C ASN A 240 -7.70 -7.45 4.87
N VAL A 241 -6.91 -6.86 3.97
CA VAL A 241 -5.46 -7.05 3.87
C VAL A 241 -4.66 -5.79 4.20
N CYS A 242 -5.28 -4.84 4.90
CA CYS A 242 -4.67 -3.57 5.31
C CYS A 242 -4.08 -2.79 4.13
N MET A 243 -4.83 -2.72 3.04
CA MET A 243 -4.57 -1.89 1.86
C MET A 243 -5.77 -0.97 1.67
N HIS A 244 -5.69 0.24 2.20
CA HIS A 244 -6.82 1.17 2.31
C HIS A 244 -6.59 2.44 1.52
N TYR A 245 -7.66 3.10 1.14
CA TYR A 245 -7.67 4.44 0.58
C TYR A 245 -8.41 5.35 1.55
N PHE A 246 -7.89 6.55 1.79
CA PHE A 246 -8.60 7.58 2.55
C PHE A 246 -8.42 8.94 1.90
N THR A 247 -9.51 9.71 1.86
CA THR A 247 -9.43 11.16 1.61
C THR A 247 -8.90 11.87 2.85
N ARG A 248 -8.23 13.01 2.66
CA ARG A 248 -7.74 13.85 3.76
C ARG A 248 -8.88 14.30 4.66
N GLU A 249 -10.01 14.68 4.07
CA GLU A 249 -11.21 15.14 4.77
C GLU A 249 -11.78 14.02 5.66
N PHE A 250 -11.79 12.78 5.16
CA PHE A 250 -12.20 11.62 5.96
C PHE A 250 -11.23 11.35 7.12
N LEU A 251 -9.91 11.44 6.90
CA LEU A 251 -8.90 11.28 7.96
C LEU A 251 -9.09 12.31 9.08
N GLU A 252 -9.31 13.58 8.72
CA GLU A 252 -9.59 14.66 9.67
C GLU A 252 -10.88 14.41 10.48
N ALA A 253 -11.95 13.98 9.80
CA ALA A 253 -13.21 13.67 10.46
C ALA A 253 -13.09 12.46 11.39
N ALA A 254 -12.40 11.40 10.96
CA ALA A 254 -12.16 10.20 11.74
C ALA A 254 -11.32 10.49 12.98
N ALA A 255 -10.26 11.31 12.87
CA ALA A 255 -9.43 11.73 14.00
C ALA A 255 -10.25 12.48 15.07
N ARG A 256 -11.07 13.45 14.65
CA ARG A 256 -11.99 14.18 15.55
C ARG A 256 -12.99 13.25 16.23
N ARG A 257 -13.57 12.30 15.49
CA ARG A 257 -14.55 11.36 16.04
C ARG A 257 -13.94 10.37 17.02
N LEU A 258 -12.74 9.84 16.74
CA LEU A 258 -12.02 8.94 17.65
C LEU A 258 -11.68 9.60 18.98
N GLN A 259 -11.36 10.89 18.98
CA GLN A 259 -11.13 11.64 20.21
C GLN A 259 -12.39 11.77 21.08
N ALA A 260 -13.56 11.84 20.44
CA ALA A 260 -14.84 12.00 21.14
C ALA A 260 -15.46 10.66 21.58
N ASP A 261 -15.40 9.64 20.74
CA ASP A 261 -16.16 8.38 20.89
C ASP A 261 -15.37 7.16 20.36
N GLY A 262 -14.06 7.12 20.64
CA GLY A 262 -13.20 6.02 20.22
C GLY A 262 -13.57 4.70 20.93
N GLN A 263 -13.84 3.66 20.14
CA GLN A 263 -14.07 2.30 20.64
C GLN A 263 -12.78 1.49 20.58
N TYR A 264 -12.37 0.95 21.73
CA TYR A 264 -11.12 0.21 21.85
C TYR A 264 -11.36 -1.29 21.92
N HIS A 265 -10.55 -2.05 21.19
CA HIS A 265 -10.48 -3.50 21.27
C HIS A 265 -9.65 -3.93 22.47
N ILE A 266 -10.16 -4.91 23.23
CA ILE A 266 -9.53 -5.40 24.47
C ILE A 266 -8.66 -6.62 24.17
N ALA A 267 -7.34 -6.46 24.25
CA ALA A 267 -6.38 -7.55 24.14
C ALA A 267 -5.84 -7.97 25.53
N ARG A 268 -6.19 -9.18 25.98
CA ARG A 268 -5.68 -9.74 27.24
C ARG A 268 -4.30 -10.35 27.05
N LYS A 269 -3.30 -9.87 27.79
CA LYS A 269 -1.89 -10.28 27.65
C LYS A 269 -1.20 -10.37 29.00
N LYS A 270 -0.12 -11.16 29.06
CA LYS A 270 0.86 -11.10 30.15
C LYS A 270 1.77 -9.89 29.90
N ILE A 271 1.76 -8.93 30.83
CA ILE A 271 2.41 -7.62 30.70
C ILE A 271 3.55 -7.54 31.73
N PRO A 272 4.80 -7.27 31.31
CA PRO A 272 5.89 -6.99 32.23
C PRO A 272 5.55 -5.83 33.17
N SER A 273 5.83 -5.98 34.46
CA SER A 273 5.58 -4.96 35.48
C SER A 273 6.72 -4.92 36.51
N VAL A 274 6.71 -3.91 37.37
CA VAL A 274 7.74 -3.69 38.42
C VAL A 274 7.93 -4.90 39.34
N ASP A 275 6.85 -5.60 39.70
CA ASP A 275 6.88 -6.77 40.61
C ASP A 275 6.89 -8.12 39.85
N GLY A 276 7.21 -8.08 38.56
CA GLY A 276 7.16 -9.22 37.65
C GLY A 276 5.91 -9.23 36.76
N PRO A 277 5.80 -10.15 35.78
CA PRO A 277 4.76 -10.06 34.78
C PRO A 277 3.35 -10.38 35.31
N VAL A 278 2.38 -9.51 35.04
CA VAL A 278 0.98 -9.64 35.47
C VAL A 278 0.02 -9.86 34.30
N GLN A 279 -1.16 -10.42 34.55
CA GLN A 279 -2.22 -10.48 33.54
C GLN A 279 -2.91 -9.11 33.43
N GLY A 280 -2.89 -8.52 32.24
CA GLY A 280 -3.45 -7.21 31.99
C GLY A 280 -4.18 -7.11 30.66
N ILE A 281 -4.67 -5.89 30.41
CA ILE A 281 -5.43 -5.47 29.24
C ILE A 281 -4.60 -4.43 28.49
N LYS A 282 -4.50 -4.61 27.18
CA LYS A 282 -4.09 -3.60 26.22
C LYS A 282 -5.31 -3.16 25.43
N LEU A 283 -5.40 -1.87 25.16
CA LEU A 283 -6.42 -1.26 24.33
C LEU A 283 -5.82 -0.97 22.97
N GLU A 284 -6.50 -1.35 21.90
CA GLU A 284 -6.04 -1.13 20.52
C GLU A 284 -7.19 -0.54 19.70
N LEU A 285 -6.88 0.45 18.85
CA LEU A 285 -7.76 0.91 17.78
C LEU A 285 -7.43 0.13 16.51
N PHE A 286 -8.44 -0.26 15.74
CA PHE A 286 -8.23 -0.79 14.40
C PHE A 286 -8.55 0.24 13.33
N ILE A 287 -7.64 0.34 12.35
CA ILE A 287 -7.76 1.31 11.25
C ILE A 287 -9.08 1.16 10.50
N PHE A 288 -9.58 -0.07 10.38
CA PHE A 288 -10.79 -0.37 9.62
C PHE A 288 -12.10 -0.11 10.37
N ASP A 289 -12.07 0.17 11.69
CA ASP A 289 -13.30 0.46 12.45
C ASP A 289 -14.01 1.72 11.94
N THR A 290 -13.24 2.62 11.33
CA THR A 290 -13.74 3.88 10.76
C THR A 290 -14.55 3.69 9.47
N PHE A 291 -14.48 2.54 8.80
CA PHE A 291 -15.22 2.29 7.55
C PHE A 291 -16.74 2.45 7.74
N SER A 292 -17.24 2.12 8.94
CA SER A 292 -18.65 2.28 9.30
C SER A 292 -19.12 3.75 9.32
N TRP A 293 -18.19 4.70 9.32
CA TRP A 293 -18.47 6.14 9.35
C TRP A 293 -18.51 6.78 7.97
N ALA A 294 -17.98 6.11 6.96
CA ALA A 294 -17.95 6.61 5.59
C ALA A 294 -19.32 6.44 4.93
N GLN A 295 -19.74 7.46 4.20
CA GLN A 295 -20.97 7.39 3.39
C GLN A 295 -20.73 6.66 2.07
N ARG A 296 -19.53 6.81 1.50
CA ARG A 296 -19.12 6.21 0.23
C ARG A 296 -17.85 5.38 0.43
N VAL A 297 -18.01 4.07 0.33
CA VAL A 297 -16.93 3.08 0.48
C VAL A 297 -16.72 2.35 -0.86
N ALA A 298 -15.48 2.30 -1.32
CA ALA A 298 -15.08 1.55 -2.51
C ALA A 298 -14.28 0.29 -2.14
N LEU A 299 -14.72 -0.89 -2.58
CA LEU A 299 -13.98 -2.14 -2.42
C LEU A 299 -13.53 -2.65 -3.79
N LEU A 300 -12.24 -2.91 -3.96
CA LEU A 300 -11.67 -3.43 -5.19
C LEU A 300 -11.01 -4.78 -4.93
N GLU A 301 -11.57 -5.84 -5.50
CA GLU A 301 -10.94 -7.16 -5.43
C GLU A 301 -9.70 -7.22 -6.34
N VAL A 302 -8.55 -7.53 -5.75
CA VAL A 302 -7.28 -7.70 -6.45
C VAL A 302 -6.80 -9.15 -6.38
N LYS A 303 -5.93 -9.50 -7.32
CA LYS A 303 -5.36 -10.85 -7.36
C LYS A 303 -4.32 -11.00 -6.26
N ARG A 304 -4.58 -11.89 -5.30
CA ARG A 304 -3.66 -12.24 -4.20
C ARG A 304 -2.22 -12.46 -4.69
N GLN A 305 -2.04 -13.29 -5.71
CA GLN A 305 -0.73 -13.63 -6.29
C GLN A 305 0.02 -12.47 -6.98
N GLU A 306 -0.61 -11.30 -7.11
CA GLU A 306 -0.01 -10.11 -7.70
C GLU A 306 0.21 -8.99 -6.67
N GLU A 307 -0.51 -8.98 -5.54
CA GLU A 307 -0.53 -7.84 -4.62
C GLU A 307 -0.45 -8.21 -3.13
N PHE A 308 -0.56 -9.48 -2.73
CA PHE A 308 -0.60 -9.87 -1.32
C PHE A 308 0.31 -11.06 -1.00
N ALA A 309 1.41 -10.76 -0.31
CA ALA A 309 2.36 -11.73 0.26
C ALA A 309 2.90 -11.20 1.59
N PRO A 310 2.16 -11.37 2.70
CA PRO A 310 2.54 -10.84 4.01
C PRO A 310 3.71 -11.60 4.64
N VAL A 311 4.48 -10.92 5.47
CA VAL A 311 5.61 -11.46 6.25
C VAL A 311 5.32 -11.28 7.74
N LYS A 312 4.70 -12.29 8.32
CA LYS A 312 4.20 -12.33 9.71
C LYS A 312 4.87 -13.39 10.58
N ASN A 313 5.32 -14.49 9.98
CA ASN A 313 5.89 -15.66 10.64
C ASN A 313 7.37 -15.81 10.30
N GLY A 314 8.12 -16.50 11.16
CA GLY A 314 9.56 -16.70 10.96
C GLY A 314 9.90 -17.57 9.74
N PRO A 315 11.16 -17.53 9.28
CA PRO A 315 11.66 -18.39 8.20
C PRO A 315 11.33 -19.87 8.44
N GLY A 316 11.01 -20.59 7.36
CA GLY A 316 10.61 -22.00 7.40
C GLY A 316 9.14 -22.26 7.74
N SER A 317 8.34 -21.23 8.06
CA SER A 317 6.89 -21.39 8.23
C SER A 317 6.18 -21.58 6.89
N ASP A 318 5.16 -22.45 6.86
CA ASP A 318 4.39 -22.80 5.65
C ASP A 318 3.58 -21.64 5.07
N ASN A 319 3.29 -20.60 5.87
CA ASN A 319 2.50 -19.44 5.46
C ASN A 319 3.07 -18.13 6.02
N ASP A 320 2.79 -17.04 5.32
CA ASP A 320 3.10 -15.65 5.69
C ASP A 320 4.54 -15.47 6.21
N SER A 321 5.51 -16.13 5.57
CA SER A 321 6.92 -16.15 5.95
C SER A 321 7.80 -15.48 4.90
N PRO A 322 9.05 -15.09 5.23
CA PRO A 322 10.02 -14.60 4.25
C PRO A 322 10.15 -15.51 3.02
N ASP A 323 10.12 -16.83 3.22
CA ASP A 323 10.23 -17.83 2.14
C ASP A 323 9.01 -17.80 1.21
N THR A 324 7.80 -17.77 1.77
CA THR A 324 6.58 -17.67 0.96
C THR A 324 6.49 -16.35 0.20
N ALA A 325 6.92 -15.24 0.82
CA ALA A 325 6.94 -13.92 0.20
C ALA A 325 7.97 -13.82 -0.94
N ARG A 326 9.19 -14.32 -0.72
CA ARG A 326 10.24 -14.42 -1.74
C ARG A 326 9.76 -15.23 -2.94
N LYS A 327 9.21 -16.42 -2.69
CA LYS A 327 8.65 -17.29 -3.74
C LYS A 327 7.52 -16.60 -4.51
N ALA A 328 6.65 -15.85 -3.83
CA ALA A 328 5.55 -15.11 -4.46
C ALA A 328 6.08 -14.01 -5.41
N ILE A 329 7.07 -13.22 -4.97
CA ILE A 329 7.73 -12.20 -5.79
C ILE A 329 8.41 -12.82 -7.02
N LEU A 330 9.26 -13.84 -6.81
CA LEU A 330 9.99 -14.48 -7.89
C LEU A 330 9.05 -15.16 -8.90
N GLY A 331 7.96 -15.75 -8.41
CA GLY A 331 6.90 -16.31 -9.25
C GLY A 331 6.17 -15.25 -10.08
N LEU A 332 5.86 -14.09 -9.48
CA LEU A 332 5.23 -12.96 -10.19
C LEU A 332 6.13 -12.44 -11.31
N HIS A 333 7.39 -12.15 -10.98
CA HIS A 333 8.39 -11.65 -11.92
C HIS A 333 8.68 -12.64 -13.06
N THR A 334 8.71 -13.94 -12.77
CA THR A 334 8.79 -15.01 -13.77
C THR A 334 7.65 -14.91 -14.78
N ARG A 335 6.41 -14.72 -14.31
CA ARG A 335 5.25 -14.53 -15.20
C ARG A 335 5.38 -13.26 -16.05
N TRP A 336 5.87 -12.17 -15.47
CA TRP A 336 6.10 -10.91 -16.20
C TRP A 336 7.13 -11.08 -17.33
N VAL A 337 8.26 -11.74 -17.06
CA VAL A 337 9.30 -11.99 -18.06
C VAL A 337 8.78 -12.88 -19.20
N ALA A 338 8.06 -13.95 -18.86
CA ALA A 338 7.45 -14.84 -19.85
C ALA A 338 6.42 -14.10 -20.73
N LYS A 339 5.51 -13.32 -20.12
CA LYS A 339 4.51 -12.50 -20.83
C LYS A 339 5.17 -11.46 -21.75
N SER A 340 6.38 -11.02 -21.41
CA SER A 340 7.17 -10.04 -22.18
C SER A 340 8.04 -10.67 -23.29
N GLY A 341 7.90 -11.97 -23.55
CA GLY A 341 8.63 -12.67 -24.61
C GLY A 341 10.06 -13.09 -24.24
N GLY A 342 10.39 -13.09 -22.94
CA GLY A 342 11.62 -13.68 -22.41
C GLY A 342 11.48 -15.18 -22.17
N ARG A 343 12.59 -15.92 -22.32
CA ARG A 343 12.67 -17.35 -21.99
C ARG A 343 13.44 -17.53 -20.70
N LEU A 344 13.00 -18.45 -19.85
CA LEU A 344 13.67 -18.80 -18.60
C LEU A 344 14.29 -20.20 -18.74
N ARG A 345 15.57 -20.33 -18.41
CA ARG A 345 16.30 -21.60 -18.31
C ARG A 345 17.08 -21.60 -17.01
N LEU A 346 16.34 -21.62 -15.90
CA LEU A 346 16.89 -21.63 -14.56
C LEU A 346 17.20 -23.07 -14.13
N PRO A 347 18.17 -23.27 -13.22
CA PRO A 347 18.33 -24.52 -12.49
C PRO A 347 17.04 -24.92 -11.76
N LYS A 348 16.85 -26.22 -11.50
CA LYS A 348 15.58 -26.75 -10.95
C LYS A 348 15.27 -26.24 -9.55
N GLU A 349 16.31 -25.94 -8.79
CA GLU A 349 16.28 -25.44 -7.43
C GLU A 349 15.93 -23.95 -7.32
N CYS A 350 15.85 -23.23 -8.45
CA CYS A 350 15.53 -21.81 -8.45
C CYS A 350 14.02 -21.56 -8.41
N GLU A 351 13.59 -20.63 -7.55
CA GLU A 351 12.18 -20.28 -7.35
C GLU A 351 11.63 -19.34 -8.44
N GLY A 352 12.51 -18.67 -9.20
CA GLY A 352 12.15 -17.78 -10.29
C GLY A 352 13.23 -16.75 -10.59
N VAL A 353 12.85 -15.64 -11.24
CA VAL A 353 13.72 -14.48 -11.48
C VAL A 353 13.25 -13.27 -10.70
N GLU A 354 14.18 -12.37 -10.38
CA GLU A 354 13.88 -11.09 -9.78
C GLU A 354 13.93 -9.97 -10.82
N VAL A 355 12.86 -9.18 -10.89
CA VAL A 355 12.80 -7.92 -11.62
C VAL A 355 12.87 -6.78 -10.60
N SER A 356 13.82 -5.87 -10.77
CA SER A 356 13.93 -4.70 -9.90
C SER A 356 12.73 -3.76 -10.10
N PRO A 357 12.13 -3.20 -9.03
CA PRO A 357 11.08 -2.19 -9.17
C PRO A 357 11.49 -0.97 -10.01
N THR A 358 12.79 -0.63 -10.01
CA THR A 358 13.33 0.44 -10.88
C THR A 358 13.20 0.14 -12.38
N VAL A 359 13.05 -1.12 -12.78
CA VAL A 359 12.83 -1.54 -14.16
C VAL A 359 11.34 -1.62 -14.49
N SER A 360 10.54 -2.12 -13.57
CA SER A 360 9.11 -2.37 -13.79
C SER A 360 8.33 -2.30 -12.48
N TYR A 361 7.26 -1.50 -12.44
CA TYR A 361 6.39 -1.35 -11.28
C TYR A 361 5.39 -2.51 -11.16
N SER A 362 4.74 -2.87 -12.26
CA SER A 362 3.68 -3.89 -12.32
C SER A 362 3.79 -4.77 -13.57
N GLY A 363 4.99 -4.93 -14.13
CA GLY A 363 5.27 -5.74 -15.31
C GLY A 363 5.34 -4.96 -16.63
N GLU A 364 5.14 -3.64 -16.61
CA GLU A 364 5.27 -2.75 -17.76
C GLU A 364 6.74 -2.57 -18.19
N GLY A 365 6.98 -2.16 -19.45
CA GLY A 365 8.32 -1.84 -19.97
C GLY A 365 9.26 -3.03 -20.23
N LEU A 366 8.90 -4.22 -19.75
CA LEU A 366 9.75 -5.42 -19.81
C LEU A 366 9.91 -6.01 -21.21
N ARG A 367 9.03 -5.72 -22.17
CA ARG A 367 9.15 -6.24 -23.54
C ARG A 367 10.47 -5.82 -24.21
N SER A 368 10.87 -4.56 -24.05
CA SER A 368 12.15 -4.04 -24.55
C SER A 368 13.38 -4.76 -23.95
N VAL A 369 13.23 -5.25 -22.72
CA VAL A 369 14.28 -5.94 -21.97
C VAL A 369 14.30 -7.44 -22.30
N CYS A 370 13.13 -8.08 -22.33
CA CYS A 370 13.00 -9.53 -22.33
C CYS A 370 12.89 -10.15 -23.73
N ARG A 371 12.35 -9.44 -24.73
CA ARG A 371 11.97 -10.04 -26.02
C ARG A 371 13.16 -10.75 -26.68
N GLY A 372 13.01 -12.06 -26.89
CA GLY A 372 14.00 -12.90 -27.56
C GLY A 372 15.19 -13.32 -26.69
N ARG A 373 15.30 -12.81 -25.46
CA ARG A 373 16.37 -13.16 -24.51
C ARG A 373 16.06 -14.43 -23.76
N THR A 374 17.11 -15.06 -23.25
CA THR A 374 17.04 -16.23 -22.37
C THR A 374 17.79 -15.94 -21.08
N PHE A 375 17.07 -15.93 -19.97
CA PHE A 375 17.62 -15.69 -18.63
C PHE A 375 17.95 -17.03 -17.96
N ARG A 376 19.13 -17.09 -17.34
CA ARG A 376 19.70 -18.32 -16.74
C ARG A 376 20.00 -18.19 -15.25
N GLN A 377 19.80 -17.01 -14.67
CA GLN A 377 20.09 -16.70 -13.27
C GLN A 377 18.86 -16.02 -12.66
N GLN A 378 18.66 -16.20 -11.35
CA GLN A 378 17.58 -15.51 -10.64
C GLN A 378 17.81 -13.99 -10.59
N HIS A 379 19.08 -13.59 -10.46
CA HIS A 379 19.53 -12.21 -10.47
C HIS A 379 20.24 -11.91 -11.80
N ASP A 380 19.54 -11.24 -12.73
CA ASP A 380 20.08 -10.90 -14.05
C ASP A 380 20.25 -9.39 -14.21
N VAL A 381 21.41 -8.96 -14.71
CA VAL A 381 21.77 -7.54 -14.84
C VAL A 381 20.75 -6.72 -15.65
N PHE A 382 20.08 -7.30 -16.64
CA PHE A 382 19.06 -6.61 -17.43
C PHE A 382 17.75 -6.42 -16.64
N LEU A 383 17.35 -7.44 -15.88
CA LEU A 383 16.16 -7.39 -15.01
C LEU A 383 16.38 -6.51 -13.78
N GLN A 384 17.64 -6.24 -13.43
CA GLN A 384 18.04 -5.35 -12.34
C GLN A 384 18.32 -3.92 -12.79
N GLY A 385 18.29 -3.65 -14.11
CA GLY A 385 18.53 -2.31 -14.65
C GLY A 385 20.00 -1.87 -14.57
N LEU A 386 20.94 -2.81 -14.41
CA LEU A 386 22.37 -2.54 -14.19
C LEU A 386 23.17 -2.45 -15.50
N VAL A 387 22.52 -2.54 -16.66
CA VAL A 387 23.22 -2.48 -17.95
C VAL A 387 23.39 -1.03 -18.38
N PRO A 388 24.63 -0.53 -18.57
CA PRO A 388 24.87 0.82 -19.02
C PRO A 388 24.21 1.09 -20.38
N GLU A 389 23.64 2.29 -20.56
CA GLU A 389 22.97 2.69 -21.81
C GLU A 389 23.87 2.53 -23.05
N ARG A 390 25.20 2.63 -22.88
CA ARG A 390 26.17 2.45 -23.97
C ARG A 390 26.29 1.00 -24.48
N VAL A 391 25.98 0.01 -23.63
CA VAL A 391 26.05 -1.43 -23.97
C VAL A 391 24.69 -1.97 -24.41
N ALA A 392 23.61 -1.32 -23.95
CA ALA A 392 22.25 -1.53 -24.44
C ALA A 392 22.10 -0.89 -25.83
N GLY A 393 22.72 -1.48 -26.87
CA GLY A 393 22.78 -0.91 -28.22
C GLY A 393 21.47 -0.27 -28.70
N LYS A 394 21.56 0.78 -29.53
CA LYS A 394 20.48 1.73 -29.96
C LYS A 394 19.03 1.20 -29.99
N ARG A 395 18.81 -0.05 -30.40
CA ARG A 395 17.52 -0.75 -30.37
C ARG A 395 16.85 -0.85 -29.00
N LEU A 396 17.58 -0.97 -27.88
CA LEU A 396 16.97 -1.08 -26.54
C LEU A 396 16.45 0.29 -26.04
N VAL A 397 17.19 1.35 -26.34
CA VAL A 397 16.86 2.74 -26.00
C VAL A 397 15.64 3.22 -26.81
N GLU A 398 15.59 2.89 -28.10
CA GLU A 398 14.44 3.20 -28.96
C GLU A 398 13.20 2.35 -28.64
N ALA A 399 13.36 1.08 -28.27
CA ALA A 399 12.24 0.21 -27.87
C ALA A 399 11.59 0.64 -26.54
N ARG A 400 12.39 1.09 -25.56
CA ARG A 400 11.86 1.69 -24.31
C ARG A 400 11.01 2.94 -24.59
N ARG A 401 11.32 3.70 -25.64
CA ARG A 401 10.56 4.89 -26.06
C ARG A 401 9.28 4.55 -26.83
N ASN A 402 9.25 3.43 -27.57
CA ASN A 402 8.14 3.08 -28.47
C ASN A 402 7.09 2.12 -27.89
N ASP A 403 7.43 1.24 -26.93
CA ASP A 403 6.48 0.28 -26.33
C ASP A 403 5.46 0.94 -25.36
N LEU A 404 5.53 2.27 -25.15
CA LEU A 404 4.63 3.04 -24.30
C LEU A 404 3.40 3.60 -25.04
N ARG A 405 3.27 3.37 -26.35
CA ARG A 405 2.04 3.71 -27.08
C ARG A 405 1.05 2.55 -26.97
N THR A 406 -0.06 2.76 -26.28
CA THR A 406 -1.21 1.87 -26.26
C THR A 406 -1.71 1.63 -27.71
N PRO A 407 -1.89 0.39 -28.17
CA PRO A 407 -2.60 0.15 -29.42
C PRO A 407 -4.10 0.37 -29.15
N GLY A 408 -4.65 1.51 -29.58
CA GLY A 408 -6.10 1.73 -29.53
C GLY A 408 -6.61 3.16 -29.34
N ALA A 409 -5.75 4.19 -29.18
CA ALA A 409 -6.22 5.56 -29.13
C ALA A 409 -6.29 6.16 -30.54
N THR A 410 -7.47 6.13 -31.16
CA THR A 410 -7.78 6.99 -32.31
C THR A 410 -7.64 8.45 -31.85
N PRO A 411 -6.95 9.33 -32.60
CA PRO A 411 -6.83 10.73 -32.18
C PRO A 411 -8.22 11.38 -32.21
N LEU A 412 -8.66 11.95 -31.08
CA LEU A 412 -9.79 12.86 -31.07
C LEU A 412 -9.43 14.12 -31.87
N PRO A 413 -10.37 14.67 -32.68
CA PRO A 413 -10.07 15.82 -33.52
C PRO A 413 -9.83 17.07 -32.64
N THR A 414 -8.78 17.81 -32.99
CA THR A 414 -8.46 19.12 -32.42
C THR A 414 -9.59 20.11 -32.68
N PRO A 415 -9.97 20.98 -31.71
CA PRO A 415 -10.93 22.03 -31.97
C PRO A 415 -10.29 23.09 -32.88
N GLY A 416 -10.77 23.16 -34.12
CA GLY A 416 -10.39 24.19 -35.07
C GLY A 416 -10.88 25.57 -34.62
N ALA A 417 -10.00 26.56 -34.77
CA ALA A 417 -10.28 27.97 -34.60
C ALA A 417 -11.53 28.40 -35.38
N THR A 418 -12.43 29.12 -34.72
CA THR A 418 -13.55 29.81 -35.38
C THR A 418 -13.18 31.28 -35.59
N PRO A 419 -13.29 31.84 -36.80
CA PRO A 419 -13.06 33.26 -37.04
C PRO A 419 -14.32 34.10 -36.75
N MET A 420 -14.09 35.36 -36.39
CA MET A 420 -15.11 36.39 -36.15
C MET A 420 -15.94 36.74 -37.39
N GLY A 421 -17.24 37.03 -37.18
CA GLY A 421 -18.12 37.69 -38.16
C GLY A 421 -19.56 37.87 -37.64
N SER A 422 -19.94 39.12 -37.36
CA SER A 422 -21.21 39.68 -36.83
C SER A 422 -22.36 39.81 -37.89
N PRO A 423 -23.53 40.47 -37.62
CA PRO A 423 -24.58 40.27 -36.61
C PRO A 423 -26.04 40.36 -37.21
N ARG A 424 -27.07 40.36 -36.33
CA ARG A 424 -28.55 40.59 -36.52
C ARG A 424 -29.36 39.28 -36.70
N SER A 425 -30.51 39.04 -36.06
CA SER A 425 -31.65 39.91 -35.72
C SER A 425 -32.48 39.40 -34.52
N GLN A 426 -33.54 40.15 -34.16
CA GLN A 426 -34.28 40.24 -32.90
C GLN A 426 -35.37 39.16 -32.64
N ALA A 427 -35.52 38.74 -31.36
CA ALA A 427 -36.75 38.59 -30.54
C ALA A 427 -37.89 37.59 -30.92
N PRO A 428 -38.85 37.22 -30.00
CA PRO A 428 -38.81 37.01 -28.53
C PRO A 428 -39.65 35.80 -27.98
N LEU A 429 -39.54 35.53 -26.64
CA LEU A 429 -40.51 34.88 -25.70
C LEU A 429 -40.83 33.36 -25.91
N SER A 430 -41.07 32.44 -24.95
CA SER A 430 -41.45 32.43 -23.51
C SER A 430 -41.21 31.02 -22.88
N PRO A 431 -41.51 30.76 -21.59
CA PRO A 431 -40.95 29.68 -20.74
C PRO A 431 -41.86 28.47 -20.46
N PHE A 432 -41.34 27.33 -19.97
CA PHE A 432 -42.00 26.35 -19.06
C PHE A 432 -40.94 25.35 -18.55
N THR A 433 -40.48 25.39 -17.29
CA THR A 433 -40.87 24.54 -16.15
C THR A 433 -41.23 23.07 -16.45
N ARG A 434 -40.37 22.12 -16.04
CA ARG A 434 -40.55 21.27 -14.86
C ARG A 434 -39.24 20.65 -14.41
#